data_AF-A0A220MGW5-F1
#
_entry.id   AF-A0A220MGW5-F1
#
_cell.length_a   1.000
_cell.length_b   1.000
_cell.length_c   1.000
_cell.angle_alpha   90.00
_cell.angle_beta   90.00
_cell.angle_gamma   90.00
#
_symmetry.space_group_name_H-M   'P 1'
#
loop_
_entity.id
_entity.type
_entity.pdbx_description
1 polymer ?
#
loop_
_entity_poly.entity_id
_entity_poly.type
_entity_poly.pdbx_seq_one_letter_code
_entity_poly.pdbx_strand_id
1 'polypeptide(L)'
;MDVVYPILIGAGMISMLLAFIIKKKQPVDSFSSLPTQRTTDKDELEKSVQRLQKQVKQETNLLAAEWQEMRADLLEDIASLHKRIDNMEEKWQKSESHKQEAPKDTLRIEPAPQVQEVDMLALRERYRRAFELSKEGLSRDEIAKRLGAGRGEIDLIFSLADRHERGLADA
;
A
#
# COMPACT_ATOMS: atom_id res chain seq x y z
N MET A 1 -35.38 -16.98 3.75
CA MET A 1 -35.95 -16.24 4.91
C MET A 1 -34.85 -15.65 5.81
N ASP A 2 -33.59 -15.76 5.39
CA ASP A 2 -32.43 -15.58 6.27
C ASP A 2 -31.92 -14.13 6.38
N VAL A 3 -32.37 -13.24 5.50
CA VAL A 3 -31.99 -11.81 5.48
C VAL A 3 -32.91 -10.96 6.35
N VAL A 4 -34.13 -11.44 6.66
CA VAL A 4 -35.11 -10.69 7.45
C VAL A 4 -34.72 -10.67 8.94
N TYR A 5 -34.14 -11.76 9.44
CA TYR A 5 -33.69 -11.88 10.83
C TYR A 5 -32.58 -10.90 11.23
N PRO A 6 -31.47 -10.72 10.47
CA PRO A 6 -30.44 -9.76 10.84
C PRO A 6 -30.93 -8.31 10.79
N ILE A 7 -31.84 -7.98 9.86
CA ILE A 7 -32.44 -6.64 9.77
C ILE A 7 -33.36 -6.37 10.97
N LEU A 8 -34.16 -7.36 11.37
CA LEU A 8 -35.07 -7.24 12.53
C LEU A 8 -34.30 -7.10 13.85
N ILE A 9 -33.21 -7.85 14.02
CA ILE A 9 -32.33 -7.75 15.20
C ILE A 9 -31.65 -6.37 15.24
N GLY A 10 -31.18 -5.87 14.11
CA GLY A 10 -30.60 -4.52 13.99
C GLY A 10 -31.60 -3.42 14.37
N ALA A 11 -32.82 -3.49 13.85
CA ALA A 11 -33.87 -2.52 14.16
C ALA A 11 -34.29 -2.56 15.65
N GLY A 12 -34.35 -3.75 16.24
CA GLY A 12 -34.62 -3.93 17.67
C GLY A 12 -33.55 -3.31 18.57
N MET A 13 -32.27 -3.54 18.25
CA MET A 13 -31.13 -2.93 18.96
C MET A 13 -31.15 -1.40 18.88
N ILE A 14 -31.41 -0.85 17.69
CA ILE A 14 -31.50 0.60 17.49
C ILE A 14 -32.66 1.20 18.29
N SER A 15 -33.83 0.56 18.26
CA SER A 15 -35.00 0.96 19.05
C SER A 15 -34.73 0.92 20.56
N MET A 16 -34.04 -0.12 21.04
CA MET A 16 -33.66 -0.28 22.45
C MET A 16 -32.67 0.80 22.90
N LEU A 17 -31.69 1.16 22.06
CA LEU A 17 -30.75 2.25 22.34
C LEU A 17 -31.45 3.62 22.39
N LEU A 18 -32.35 3.89 21.45
CA LEU A 18 -33.17 5.11 21.44
C LEU A 18 -34.06 5.22 22.70
N ALA A 19 -34.71 4.12 23.09
CA ALA A 19 -35.51 4.08 24.30
C ALA A 19 -34.66 4.31 25.57
N PHE A 20 -33.47 3.72 25.64
CA PHE A 20 -32.56 3.86 26.78
C PHE A 20 -32.08 5.31 26.97
N ILE A 21 -31.81 6.02 25.87
CA ILE A 21 -31.40 7.43 25.89
C ILE A 21 -32.55 8.34 26.36
N ILE A 22 -33.79 8.03 25.98
CA ILE A 22 -34.98 8.79 26.41
C ILE A 22 -35.32 8.49 27.88
N LYS A 23 -35.19 7.22 28.32
CA LYS A 23 -35.48 6.82 29.70
C LYS A 23 -34.52 7.43 30.72
N LYS A 24 -33.28 7.72 30.34
CA LYS A 24 -32.33 8.46 31.19
C LYS A 24 -32.76 9.92 31.47
N LYS A 25 -33.72 10.46 30.72
CA LYS A 25 -34.22 11.84 30.88
C LYS A 25 -35.57 11.95 31.60
N GLN A 26 -36.16 10.86 32.08
CA GLN A 26 -37.40 10.91 32.85
C GLN A 26 -37.29 10.13 34.17
N PRO A 27 -36.94 10.79 35.28
CA PRO A 27 -37.62 10.55 36.53
C PRO A 27 -38.90 11.38 36.56
N VAL A 28 -40.02 10.72 36.78
CA VAL A 28 -41.29 11.33 37.16
C VAL A 28 -41.08 11.94 38.55
N ASP A 29 -41.01 13.26 38.63
CA ASP A 29 -41.42 14.02 39.81
C ASP A 29 -41.82 15.44 39.39
N SER A 30 -43.13 15.67 39.46
CA SER A 30 -43.74 16.99 39.40
C SER A 30 -43.40 17.73 40.70
N PHE A 31 -42.67 18.84 40.65
CA PHE A 31 -42.92 20.03 41.49
C PHE A 31 -41.98 21.21 41.11
N SER A 32 -42.59 22.28 40.59
CA SER A 32 -42.20 23.70 40.72
C SER A 32 -40.71 24.11 40.78
N SER A 33 -40.17 24.68 39.69
CA SER A 33 -39.28 25.85 39.76
C SER A 33 -39.11 26.58 38.41
N LEU A 34 -39.63 27.81 38.36
CA LEU A 34 -39.06 29.03 37.72
C LEU A 34 -38.92 29.11 36.17
N PRO A 35 -39.63 30.04 35.49
CA PRO A 35 -39.46 30.31 34.05
C PRO A 35 -38.26 31.22 33.69
N THR A 36 -37.38 31.58 34.63
CA THR A 36 -36.36 32.63 34.41
C THR A 36 -34.99 32.12 33.91
N GLN A 37 -34.76 30.81 33.83
CA GLN A 37 -33.45 30.23 33.50
C GLN A 37 -33.19 30.03 32.00
N ARG A 38 -34.23 30.13 31.17
CA ARG A 38 -34.18 29.70 29.76
C ARG A 38 -33.52 30.70 28.80
N THR A 39 -33.29 31.94 29.22
CA THR A 39 -32.68 32.98 28.37
C THR A 39 -31.19 33.14 28.64
N THR A 40 -30.74 32.97 29.89
CA THR A 40 -29.31 32.99 30.26
C THR A 40 -28.57 31.81 29.62
N ASP A 41 -29.19 30.64 29.58
CA ASP A 41 -28.61 29.45 28.95
C ASP A 41 -28.44 29.62 27.42
N LYS A 42 -29.30 30.42 26.78
CA LYS A 42 -29.19 30.69 25.34
C LYS A 42 -28.02 31.60 25.02
N ASP A 43 -27.81 32.66 25.80
CA ASP A 43 -26.70 33.59 25.60
C ASP A 43 -25.34 32.92 25.87
N GLU A 44 -25.28 32.04 26.87
CA GLU A 44 -24.09 31.22 27.14
C GLU A 44 -23.83 30.20 26.03
N LEU A 45 -24.89 29.56 25.51
CA LEU A 45 -24.81 28.64 24.39
C LEU A 45 -24.34 29.35 23.12
N GLU A 46 -24.90 30.50 22.77
CA GLU A 46 -24.48 31.29 21.60
C GLU A 46 -23.02 31.70 21.71
N LYS A 47 -22.56 32.12 22.90
CA LYS A 47 -21.14 32.42 23.13
C LYS A 47 -20.26 31.19 22.96
N SER A 48 -20.68 30.02 23.43
CA SER A 48 -19.93 28.76 23.25
C SER A 48 -19.86 28.34 21.77
N VAL A 49 -20.96 28.47 21.03
CA VAL A 49 -21.03 28.17 19.60
C VAL A 49 -20.15 29.12 18.81
N GLN A 50 -20.14 30.42 19.14
CA GLN A 50 -19.24 31.38 18.52
C GLN A 50 -17.76 31.08 18.79
N ARG A 51 -17.41 30.61 20.00
CA ARG A 51 -16.05 30.17 20.32
C ARG A 51 -15.65 28.92 19.53
N LEU A 52 -16.55 27.92 19.48
CA LEU A 52 -16.34 26.71 18.68
C LEU A 52 -16.19 27.04 17.20
N GLN A 53 -17.01 27.92 16.65
CA GLN A 53 -16.90 28.35 15.25
C GLN A 53 -15.55 29.03 14.98
N LYS A 54 -15.07 29.86 15.91
CA LYS A 54 -13.74 30.48 15.80
C LYS A 54 -12.63 29.43 15.86
N GLN A 55 -12.72 28.46 16.77
CA GLN A 55 -11.75 27.37 16.89
C GLN A 55 -11.73 26.51 15.62
N VAL A 56 -12.89 26.06 15.15
CA VAL A 56 -13.01 25.29 13.90
C VAL A 56 -12.44 26.09 12.74
N LYS A 57 -12.73 27.38 12.61
CA LYS A 57 -12.18 28.20 11.52
C LYS A 57 -10.66 28.33 11.60
N GLN A 58 -10.09 28.41 12.80
CA GLN A 58 -8.64 28.42 12.99
C GLN A 58 -8.02 27.08 12.61
N GLU A 59 -8.58 25.98 13.10
CA GLU A 59 -8.12 24.62 12.76
C GLU A 59 -8.25 24.33 11.27
N THR A 60 -9.35 24.73 10.63
CA THR A 60 -9.52 24.56 9.18
C THR A 60 -8.49 25.34 8.39
N ASN A 61 -8.12 26.53 8.84
CA ASN A 61 -7.12 27.35 8.16
C ASN A 61 -5.71 26.75 8.31
N LEU A 62 -5.39 26.20 9.48
CA LEU A 62 -4.11 25.52 9.73
C LEU A 62 -4.01 24.24 8.88
N LEU A 63 -5.03 23.39 8.92
CA LEU A 63 -5.09 22.17 8.11
C LEU A 63 -5.04 22.48 6.61
N ALA A 64 -5.71 23.56 6.17
CA ALA A 64 -5.64 23.98 4.78
C ALA A 64 -4.23 24.44 4.37
N ALA A 65 -3.51 25.12 5.26
CA ALA A 65 -2.13 25.54 5.03
C ALA A 65 -1.18 24.35 4.96
N GLU A 66 -1.25 23.42 5.93
CA GLU A 66 -0.47 22.18 5.94
C GLU A 66 -0.75 21.33 4.70
N TRP A 67 -2.03 21.23 4.30
CA TRP A 67 -2.41 20.53 3.09
C TRP A 67 -1.82 21.16 1.83
N GLN A 68 -1.78 22.49 1.77
CA GLN A 68 -1.20 23.22 0.64
C GLN A 68 0.32 23.04 0.57
N GLU A 69 1.00 23.03 1.71
CA GLU A 69 2.44 22.76 1.82
C GLU A 69 2.76 21.32 1.36
N MET A 70 2.09 20.32 1.92
CA MET A 70 2.24 18.92 1.51
C MET A 70 1.96 18.72 0.02
N ARG A 71 0.98 19.43 -0.55
CA ARG A 71 0.71 19.39 -1.99
C ARG A 71 1.87 19.99 -2.80
N ALA A 72 2.51 21.04 -2.31
CA ALA A 72 3.68 21.62 -2.97
C ALA A 72 4.87 20.66 -2.95
N ASP A 73 5.14 20.03 -1.80
CA ASP A 73 6.22 19.04 -1.64
C ASP A 73 6.00 17.83 -2.57
N LEU A 74 4.78 17.30 -2.62
CA LEU A 74 4.45 16.20 -3.53
C LEU A 74 4.65 16.57 -5.01
N LEU A 75 4.34 17.82 -5.40
CA LEU A 75 4.57 18.27 -6.77
C LEU A 75 6.06 18.40 -7.08
N GLU A 76 6.87 18.84 -6.11
CA GLU A 76 8.32 18.88 -6.23
C GLU A 76 8.92 17.47 -6.36
N ASP A 77 8.46 16.53 -5.54
CA ASP A 77 8.86 15.12 -5.60
C ASP A 77 8.55 14.51 -6.97
N ILE A 78 7.33 14.71 -7.48
CA ILE A 78 6.93 14.25 -8.81
C ILE A 78 7.84 14.85 -9.90
N ALA A 79 8.14 16.14 -9.83
CA ALA A 79 9.03 16.80 -10.78
C ALA A 79 10.46 16.22 -10.71
N SER A 80 10.95 15.94 -9.51
CA SER A 80 12.27 15.34 -9.29
C SER A 80 12.36 13.92 -9.87
N LEU A 81 11.29 13.12 -9.69
CA LEU A 81 11.19 11.76 -10.20
C LEU A 81 11.11 11.74 -11.72
N HIS A 82 10.30 12.61 -12.34
CA HIS A 82 10.26 12.75 -13.79
C HIS A 82 11.65 13.11 -14.35
N LYS A 83 12.34 14.10 -13.77
CA LYS A 83 13.70 14.46 -14.20
C LYS A 83 14.69 13.30 -14.07
N ARG A 84 14.55 12.47 -13.04
CA ARG A 84 15.40 11.29 -12.84
C ARG A 84 15.10 10.20 -13.88
N ILE A 85 13.83 10.01 -14.22
CA ILE A 85 13.41 9.10 -15.30
C ILE A 85 13.98 9.59 -16.63
N ASP A 86 13.81 10.88 -16.97
CA ASP A 86 14.33 11.46 -18.22
C ASP A 86 15.85 11.27 -18.34
N ASN A 87 16.60 11.50 -17.27
CA ASN A 87 18.05 11.29 -17.25
C ASN A 87 18.42 9.80 -17.41
N MET A 88 17.64 8.88 -16.82
CA MET A 88 17.85 7.46 -17.02
C MET A 88 17.51 7.02 -18.44
N GLU A 89 16.45 7.56 -19.03
CA GLU A 89 16.08 7.32 -20.42
C GLU A 89 17.15 7.85 -21.38
N GLU A 90 17.66 9.06 -21.15
CA GLU A 90 18.75 9.63 -21.95
C GLU A 90 20.02 8.77 -21.86
N LYS A 91 20.38 8.29 -20.66
CA LYS A 91 21.50 7.35 -20.48
C LYS A 91 21.27 6.03 -21.19
N TRP A 92 20.05 5.51 -21.15
CA TRP A 92 19.67 4.28 -21.84
C TRP A 92 19.80 4.45 -23.36
N GLN A 93 19.23 5.52 -23.92
CA GLN A 93 19.32 5.84 -25.35
C GLN A 93 20.77 6.05 -25.82
N LYS A 94 21.61 6.71 -25.01
CA LYS A 94 23.05 6.86 -25.30
C LYS A 94 23.77 5.51 -25.25
N SER A 95 23.48 4.66 -24.26
CA SER A 95 24.05 3.32 -24.16
C SER A 95 23.62 2.40 -25.31
N GLU A 96 22.39 2.55 -25.80
CA GLU A 96 21.85 1.76 -26.90
C GLU A 96 22.40 2.22 -28.25
N SER A 97 22.55 3.54 -28.44
CA SER A 97 23.25 4.13 -29.58
C SER A 97 24.72 3.69 -29.64
N HIS A 98 25.42 3.63 -28.50
CA HIS A 98 26.82 3.20 -28.46
C HIS A 98 26.99 1.69 -28.70
N LYS A 99 25.94 0.88 -28.50
CA LYS A 99 25.93 -0.56 -28.79
C LYS A 99 25.70 -0.86 -30.28
N GLN A 100 25.18 0.10 -31.05
CA GLN A 100 24.98 -0.03 -32.51
C GLN A 100 26.21 0.35 -33.35
N GLU A 101 27.22 1.01 -32.78
CA GLU A 101 28.46 1.42 -33.48
C GLU A 101 29.66 0.48 -33.28
N ALA A 102 29.46 -0.70 -32.69
CA ALA A 102 30.50 -1.73 -32.70
C ALA A 102 30.72 -2.24 -34.15
N PRO A 103 31.97 -2.35 -34.63
CA PRO A 103 32.25 -2.81 -35.99
C PRO A 103 31.64 -4.18 -36.21
N LYS A 104 30.83 -4.30 -37.28
CA LYS A 104 30.33 -5.58 -37.81
C LYS A 104 31.50 -6.36 -38.39
N ASP A 105 32.35 -6.92 -37.52
CA ASP A 105 33.37 -7.85 -37.95
C ASP A 105 32.80 -9.28 -37.91
N THR A 106 32.82 -9.88 -39.08
CA THR A 106 32.34 -11.21 -39.48
C THR A 106 32.35 -12.30 -38.39
N LEU A 107 31.18 -12.70 -37.90
CA LEU A 107 30.96 -14.02 -37.30
C LEU A 107 29.59 -14.56 -37.74
N ARG A 108 29.66 -15.42 -38.76
CA ARG A 108 28.83 -16.61 -39.01
C ARG A 108 27.51 -16.64 -38.21
N ILE A 109 26.41 -16.37 -38.91
CA ILE A 109 25.04 -16.60 -38.42
C ILE A 109 24.91 -18.12 -38.19
N GLU A 110 25.18 -18.58 -36.98
CA GLU A 110 24.48 -19.75 -36.47
C GLU A 110 22.99 -19.40 -36.32
N PRO A 111 22.08 -20.33 -36.65
CA PRO A 111 20.66 -20.09 -36.48
C PRO A 111 20.39 -19.70 -35.03
N ALA A 112 19.63 -18.61 -34.85
CA ALA A 112 19.18 -18.14 -33.56
C ALA A 112 18.64 -19.32 -32.73
N PRO A 113 19.00 -19.42 -31.43
CA PRO A 113 18.46 -20.48 -30.60
C PRO A 113 16.94 -20.32 -30.61
N GLN A 114 16.27 -21.34 -31.15
CA GLN A 114 14.83 -21.47 -31.03
C GLN A 114 14.52 -21.26 -29.56
N VAL A 115 13.60 -20.33 -29.25
CA VAL A 115 13.08 -20.14 -27.91
C VAL A 115 12.39 -21.46 -27.56
N GLN A 116 13.15 -22.39 -26.98
CA GLN A 116 12.60 -23.60 -26.39
C GLN A 116 11.59 -23.09 -25.37
N GLU A 117 10.34 -23.51 -25.51
CA GLU A 117 9.36 -23.36 -24.44
C GLU A 117 9.99 -23.96 -23.19
N VAL A 118 10.50 -23.07 -22.32
CA VAL A 118 11.13 -23.49 -21.08
C VAL A 118 10.00 -24.11 -20.28
N ASP A 119 10.05 -25.44 -20.16
CA ASP A 119 9.08 -26.18 -19.36
C ASP A 119 9.16 -25.64 -17.93
N MET A 120 8.16 -24.82 -17.57
CA MET A 120 8.05 -24.16 -16.27
C MET A 120 8.03 -25.19 -15.15
N LEU A 121 7.56 -26.41 -15.43
CA LEU A 121 7.54 -27.52 -14.48
C LEU A 121 8.95 -28.05 -14.22
N ALA A 122 9.72 -28.29 -15.30
CA ALA A 122 11.12 -28.70 -15.20
C ALA A 122 11.97 -27.63 -14.50
N LEU A 123 11.70 -26.35 -14.78
CA LEU A 123 12.36 -25.25 -14.11
C LEU A 123 12.05 -25.26 -12.62
N ARG A 124 10.77 -25.27 -12.22
CA ARG A 124 10.35 -25.31 -10.80
C ARG A 124 10.95 -26.48 -10.03
N GLU A 125 11.07 -27.65 -10.66
CA GLU A 125 11.70 -28.83 -10.06
C GLU A 125 13.22 -28.62 -9.82
N ARG A 126 13.93 -27.99 -10.76
CA ARG A 126 15.35 -27.61 -10.57
C ARG A 126 15.53 -26.60 -9.45
N TYR A 127 14.64 -25.60 -9.34
CA TYR A 127 14.62 -24.64 -8.23
C TYR A 127 14.43 -25.37 -6.89
N ARG A 128 13.45 -26.28 -6.82
CA ARG A 128 13.14 -27.03 -5.58
C ARG A 128 14.36 -27.81 -5.08
N ARG A 129 15.04 -28.54 -5.96
CA ARG A 129 16.25 -29.31 -5.60
C ARG A 129 17.42 -28.42 -5.17
N ALA A 130 17.59 -27.24 -5.78
CA ALA A 130 18.62 -26.29 -5.36
C ALA A 130 18.41 -25.80 -3.92
N PHE A 131 17.16 -25.54 -3.53
CA PHE A 131 16.82 -25.16 -2.16
C PHE A 131 16.92 -26.32 -1.17
N GLU A 132 16.55 -27.54 -1.56
CA GLU A 132 16.75 -28.75 -0.72
C GLU A 132 18.25 -28.95 -0.41
N LEU A 133 19.12 -28.89 -1.42
CA LEU A 133 20.56 -29.02 -1.24
C LEU A 133 21.17 -27.85 -0.43
N SER A 134 20.62 -26.64 -0.55
CA SER A 134 21.02 -25.52 0.30
C SER A 134 20.60 -25.70 1.75
N LYS A 135 19.44 -26.33 2.02
CA LYS A 135 19.00 -26.65 3.38
C LYS A 135 19.84 -27.74 4.04
N GLU A 136 20.45 -28.62 3.23
CA GLU A 136 21.46 -29.59 3.68
C GLU A 136 22.81 -28.93 4.02
N GLY A 137 22.95 -27.62 3.82
CA GLY A 137 24.15 -26.85 4.18
C GLY A 137 25.24 -26.85 3.11
N LEU A 138 24.94 -27.28 1.88
CA LEU A 138 25.92 -27.27 0.79
C LEU A 138 26.23 -25.86 0.30
N SER A 139 27.48 -25.65 -0.10
CA SER A 139 27.88 -24.41 -0.75
C SER A 139 27.28 -24.31 -2.16
N ARG A 140 27.06 -23.08 -2.64
CA ARG A 140 26.48 -22.83 -3.98
C ARG A 140 27.28 -23.48 -5.11
N ASP A 141 28.60 -23.59 -4.95
CA ASP A 141 29.50 -24.27 -5.89
C ASP A 141 29.28 -25.80 -5.91
N GLU A 142 28.99 -26.40 -4.77
CA GLU A 142 28.70 -27.84 -4.69
C GLU A 142 27.29 -28.15 -5.20
N ILE A 143 26.34 -27.27 -4.95
CA ILE A 143 24.98 -27.33 -5.49
C ILE A 143 25.03 -27.29 -7.03
N ALA A 144 25.82 -26.36 -7.59
CA ALA A 144 26.05 -26.24 -9.03
C ALA A 144 26.60 -27.56 -9.63
N LYS A 145 27.62 -28.15 -8.98
CA LYS A 145 28.19 -29.44 -9.40
C LYS A 145 27.19 -30.59 -9.34
N ARG A 146 26.37 -30.67 -8.28
CA ARG A 146 25.38 -31.75 -8.11
C ARG A 146 24.18 -31.64 -9.05
N LEU A 147 23.77 -30.42 -9.38
CA LEU A 147 22.64 -30.18 -10.29
C LEU A 147 23.06 -30.10 -11.77
N GLY A 148 24.36 -30.18 -12.06
CA GLY A 148 24.90 -29.96 -13.40
C GLY A 148 24.56 -28.57 -13.94
N ALA A 149 24.44 -27.60 -13.04
CA ALA A 149 24.07 -26.21 -13.33
C ALA A 149 25.29 -25.30 -13.19
N GLY A 150 25.30 -24.17 -13.90
CA GLY A 150 26.36 -23.18 -13.74
C GLY A 150 26.27 -22.47 -12.37
N ARG A 151 27.41 -22.07 -11.78
CA ARG A 151 27.40 -21.26 -10.54
C ARG A 151 26.49 -20.03 -10.67
N GLY A 152 26.55 -19.35 -11.81
CA GLY A 152 25.68 -18.21 -12.11
C GLY A 152 24.20 -18.54 -12.20
N GLU A 153 23.83 -19.75 -12.63
CA GLU A 153 22.43 -20.20 -12.65
C GLU A 153 21.91 -20.43 -11.23
N ILE A 154 22.74 -21.00 -10.35
CA ILE A 154 22.42 -21.18 -8.93
C ILE A 154 22.28 -19.82 -8.23
N ASP A 155 23.21 -18.89 -8.46
CA ASP A 155 23.12 -17.53 -7.91
C ASP A 155 21.87 -16.78 -8.41
N LEU A 156 21.52 -16.96 -9.68
CA LEU A 156 20.28 -16.41 -10.26
C LEU A 156 19.04 -17.01 -9.58
N ILE A 157 19.00 -18.32 -9.38
CA ILE A 157 17.90 -19.03 -8.69
C ILE A 157 17.64 -18.44 -7.30
N PHE A 158 18.69 -18.23 -6.50
CA PHE A 158 18.55 -17.64 -5.17
C PHE A 158 18.14 -16.16 -5.22
N SER A 159 18.71 -15.38 -6.15
CA SER A 159 18.38 -13.95 -6.29
C SER A 159 16.92 -13.69 -6.67
N LEU A 160 16.31 -14.59 -7.44
CA LEU A 160 14.90 -14.51 -7.85
C LEU A 160 13.96 -14.86 -6.69
N ALA A 161 14.34 -15.81 -5.84
CA ALA A 161 13.59 -16.15 -4.64
C ALA A 161 13.56 -14.98 -3.63
N ASP A 162 14.70 -14.31 -3.39
CA ASP A 162 14.80 -13.15 -2.49
C ASP A 162 13.93 -11.95 -2.95
N ARG A 163 13.60 -11.87 -4.24
CA ARG A 163 12.70 -10.86 -4.79
C ARG A 163 11.23 -11.23 -4.58
N HIS A 164 10.91 -12.52 -4.63
CA HIS A 164 9.53 -13.02 -4.52
C HIS A 164 9.02 -13.04 -3.07
N GLU A 165 9.89 -13.27 -2.07
CA GLU A 165 9.51 -13.19 -0.65
C GLU A 165 9.13 -11.76 -0.22
N ARG A 166 9.81 -10.74 -0.77
CA ARG A 166 9.50 -9.33 -0.49
C ARG A 166 8.18 -8.85 -1.09
N GLY A 167 7.75 -9.42 -2.21
CA GLY A 167 6.46 -9.06 -2.83
C GLY A 167 5.24 -9.75 -2.20
N LEU A 168 5.44 -10.83 -1.44
CA LEU A 168 4.38 -11.55 -0.73
C LEU A 168 4.17 -11.07 0.71
N ALA A 169 5.14 -10.37 1.30
CA ALA A 169 5.03 -9.79 2.64
C ALA A 169 4.30 -8.43 2.65
N ASP A 170 4.06 -7.85 1.48
CA ASP A 170 3.49 -6.50 1.29
C ASP A 170 2.12 -6.54 0.56
N ALA A 171 1.47 -7.71 0.54
CA ALA A 171 0.14 -7.95 -0.02
C ALA A 171 -0.80 -8.55 1.04
#